data_AF-G4TZE9-F1
#
_entry.id   AF-G4TZE9-F1
#
_cell.length_a   1.000
_cell.length_b   1.000
_cell.length_c   1.000
_cell.angle_alpha   90.00
_cell.angle_beta   90.00
_cell.angle_gamma   90.00
#
_symmetry.space_group_name_H-M   'P 1'
#
loop_
_entity.id
_entity.type
_entity.pdbx_description
1 polymer ?
#
loop_
_entity_poly.entity_id
_entity_poly.type
_entity_poly.pdbx_seq_one_letter_code
_entity_poly.pdbx_strand_id
1 'polypeptide(L)'
;MPLVSNRPDSNTRVYQGRHITTYFEDVYLVPLPCWLFLLYTALFFFLIARGGGHERGKPAVDHDQHRPSRVRSIIQKAITALIIFFTFGALILTILELIRLTQINWGVGLLPFVPVTIFLATLFFLLRNRPPKAYTYRSKFAGSYRARVGACVYIYWVFQIAVLAVKLSTLIRLKHDYPRTGTVYETFHQINDVALTIGCLAVIFILAIIGMALERP
;
A
#
# COMPACT_ATOMS: atom_id res chain seq x y z
N MET A 1 13.58 -22.26 11.23
CA MET A 1 14.59 -21.35 11.80
C MET A 1 13.88 -20.40 12.74
N PRO A 2 14.31 -20.25 14.00
CA PRO A 2 13.72 -19.25 14.88
C PRO A 2 14.06 -17.89 14.29
N LEU A 3 13.06 -17.07 14.00
CA LEU A 3 13.18 -15.67 13.55
C LEU A 3 13.90 -14.75 14.57
N VAL A 4 14.50 -15.33 15.63
CA VAL A 4 14.92 -14.68 16.87
C VAL A 4 16.34 -15.07 17.30
N SER A 5 16.99 -16.10 16.70
CA SER A 5 18.30 -16.59 17.20
C SER A 5 19.52 -15.79 16.77
N ASN A 6 19.40 -14.85 15.82
CA ASN A 6 20.55 -14.16 15.23
C ASN A 6 20.76 -12.72 15.73
N ARG A 7 20.12 -12.33 16.85
CA ARG A 7 20.33 -10.98 17.43
C ARG A 7 21.49 -11.01 18.44
N PRO A 8 22.49 -10.12 18.32
CA PRO A 8 23.64 -10.06 19.24
C PRO A 8 23.27 -9.68 20.69
N ASP A 9 22.04 -9.24 20.91
CA ASP A 9 21.51 -8.75 22.20
C ASP A 9 20.97 -9.89 23.10
N SER A 10 21.05 -11.15 22.66
CA SER A 10 20.46 -12.31 23.36
C SER A 10 21.07 -12.61 24.74
N ASN A 11 22.23 -12.02 25.07
CA ASN A 11 22.97 -12.28 26.31
C ASN A 11 22.82 -11.20 27.39
N THR A 12 22.13 -10.09 27.15
CA THR A 12 21.95 -9.05 28.16
C THR A 12 20.56 -9.16 28.82
N ARG A 13 20.55 -9.56 30.09
CA ARG A 13 19.37 -9.82 30.94
C ARG A 13 18.50 -8.59 31.28
N VAL A 14 18.63 -7.48 30.54
CA VAL A 14 17.98 -6.19 30.85
C VAL A 14 16.83 -5.84 29.86
N TYR A 15 16.60 -6.67 28.84
CA TYR A 15 15.83 -6.29 27.64
C TYR A 15 14.43 -6.94 27.49
N GLN A 16 13.78 -7.37 28.57
CA GLN A 16 12.58 -8.23 28.47
C GLN A 16 11.23 -7.56 28.16
N GLY A 17 11.11 -6.22 28.21
CA GLY A 17 9.81 -5.54 28.02
C GLY A 17 9.62 -4.77 26.70
N ARG A 18 10.66 -4.06 26.22
CA ARG A 18 10.57 -3.13 25.07
C ARG A 18 10.96 -3.73 23.72
N HIS A 19 11.62 -4.88 23.69
CA HIS A 19 11.82 -5.61 22.43
C HIS A 19 10.49 -6.12 21.85
N ILE A 20 9.51 -6.43 22.70
CA ILE A 20 8.21 -6.96 22.29
C ILE A 20 7.46 -5.94 21.40
N THR A 21 7.62 -4.63 21.65
CA THR A 21 6.88 -3.61 20.89
C THR A 21 7.36 -3.47 19.45
N THR A 22 8.67 -3.47 19.20
CA THR A 22 9.21 -3.39 17.83
C THR A 22 8.93 -4.66 17.03
N TYR A 23 8.99 -5.83 17.66
CA TYR A 23 8.58 -7.08 17.00
C TYR A 23 7.09 -7.10 16.71
N PHE A 24 6.25 -6.70 17.66
CA PHE A 24 4.81 -6.69 17.45
C PHE A 24 4.43 -5.73 16.32
N GLU A 25 5.06 -4.56 16.28
CA GLU A 25 4.83 -3.56 15.25
C GLU A 25 5.26 -4.07 13.87
N ASP A 26 6.50 -4.53 13.70
CA ASP A 26 7.02 -4.95 12.39
C ASP A 26 6.41 -6.27 11.89
N VAL A 27 5.99 -7.17 12.79
CA VAL A 27 5.43 -8.49 12.45
C VAL A 27 3.91 -8.45 12.33
N TYR A 28 3.19 -7.72 13.18
CA TYR A 28 1.72 -7.76 13.17
C TYR A 28 1.09 -6.46 12.73
N LEU A 29 1.57 -5.31 13.22
CA LEU A 29 0.92 -4.02 12.98
C LEU A 29 1.17 -3.51 11.55
N VAL A 30 2.43 -3.44 11.12
CA VAL A 30 2.88 -2.99 9.79
C VAL A 30 2.24 -3.74 8.63
N PRO A 31 2.13 -5.08 8.66
CA PRO A 31 1.49 -5.83 7.58
C PRO A 31 -0.02 -5.96 7.74
N LEU A 32 -0.65 -5.49 8.83
CA LEU A 32 -2.10 -5.60 9.02
C LEU A 32 -2.90 -4.98 7.87
N PRO A 33 -2.57 -3.75 7.39
CA PRO A 33 -3.21 -3.19 6.20
C PRO A 33 -3.02 -4.08 4.97
N CYS A 34 -1.84 -4.69 4.83
CA CYS A 34 -1.51 -5.57 3.72
C CYS A 34 -2.39 -6.82 3.72
N TRP A 35 -2.53 -7.48 4.88
CA TRP A 35 -3.35 -8.69 5.02
C TRP A 35 -4.83 -8.43 4.78
N LEU A 36 -5.38 -7.35 5.35
CA LEU A 36 -6.76 -6.97 5.12
C LEU A 36 -7.02 -6.68 3.64
N PHE A 37 -6.10 -5.96 2.99
CA PHE A 37 -6.20 -5.65 1.57
C PHE A 37 -6.12 -6.90 0.70
N LEU A 38 -5.18 -7.82 0.98
CA LEU A 38 -5.04 -9.07 0.25
C LEU A 38 -6.25 -9.99 0.44
N LEU A 39 -6.76 -10.10 1.67
CA LEU A 39 -7.96 -10.90 1.98
C LEU A 39 -9.18 -10.35 1.25
N TYR A 40 -9.42 -9.03 1.33
CA TYR A 40 -10.49 -8.38 0.60
C TYR A 40 -10.36 -8.63 -0.90
N THR A 41 -9.16 -8.47 -1.45
CA THR A 41 -8.86 -8.67 -2.86
C THR A 41 -9.17 -10.10 -3.29
N ALA A 42 -8.67 -11.09 -2.55
CA ALA A 42 -8.88 -12.50 -2.83
C ALA A 42 -10.37 -12.86 -2.79
N LEU A 43 -11.09 -12.42 -1.75
CA LEU A 43 -12.54 -12.62 -1.63
C LEU A 43 -13.30 -11.95 -2.76
N PHE A 44 -12.94 -10.71 -3.10
CA PHE A 44 -13.57 -9.96 -4.18
C PHE A 44 -13.42 -10.69 -5.51
N PHE A 45 -12.21 -11.05 -5.92
CA PHE A 45 -12.00 -11.80 -7.16
C PHE A 45 -12.63 -13.19 -7.15
N PHE A 46 -12.64 -13.88 -6.00
CA PHE A 46 -13.29 -15.17 -5.86
C PHE A 46 -14.81 -15.08 -6.08
N LEU A 47 -15.47 -14.06 -5.49
CA LEU A 47 -16.90 -13.82 -5.69
C LEU A 47 -17.22 -13.46 -7.14
N ILE A 48 -16.34 -12.72 -7.81
CA ILE A 48 -16.46 -12.41 -9.25
C ILE A 48 -16.36 -13.67 -10.09
N ALA A 49 -15.38 -14.53 -9.80
CA ALA A 49 -15.18 -15.77 -10.52
C ALA A 49 -16.38 -16.73 -10.35
N ARG A 50 -16.99 -16.78 -9.17
CA ARG A 50 -18.20 -17.58 -8.91
C ARG A 50 -19.49 -16.99 -9.47
N GLY A 51 -19.61 -15.66 -9.51
CA GLY A 51 -20.79 -14.94 -9.99
C GLY A 51 -20.87 -14.79 -11.50
N GLY A 52 -19.89 -15.29 -12.25
CA GLY A 52 -19.81 -15.25 -13.72
C GLY A 52 -20.81 -16.18 -14.41
N GLY A 53 -22.10 -16.03 -14.13
CA GLY A 53 -23.16 -16.64 -14.92
C GLY A 53 -23.18 -16.05 -16.33
N HIS A 54 -23.05 -16.93 -17.33
CA HIS A 54 -23.19 -16.65 -18.77
C HIS A 54 -24.50 -15.90 -19.09
N GLU A 55 -24.46 -14.58 -19.19
CA GLU A 55 -25.40 -13.85 -20.05
C GLU A 55 -24.75 -13.67 -21.43
N ARG A 56 -24.66 -14.79 -22.19
CA ARG A 56 -24.32 -14.75 -23.62
C ARG A 56 -25.41 -13.99 -24.35
N GLY A 57 -25.11 -12.80 -24.88
CA GLY A 57 -25.91 -12.20 -25.95
C GLY A 57 -26.38 -10.76 -25.76
N LYS A 58 -26.08 -10.09 -24.64
CA LYS A 58 -26.36 -8.64 -24.54
C LYS A 58 -25.12 -7.87 -25.02
N PRO A 59 -25.23 -6.99 -26.03
CA PRO A 59 -24.12 -6.13 -26.41
C PRO A 59 -23.71 -5.27 -25.21
N ALA A 60 -22.41 -5.01 -25.07
CA ALA A 60 -21.93 -4.05 -24.09
C ALA A 60 -22.67 -2.73 -24.33
N VAL A 61 -23.30 -2.18 -23.29
CA VAL A 61 -23.91 -0.86 -23.38
C VAL A 61 -22.78 0.11 -23.67
N ASP A 62 -22.77 0.66 -24.89
CA ASP A 62 -21.80 1.65 -25.30
C ASP A 62 -22.09 2.90 -24.46
N HIS A 63 -21.24 3.13 -23.47
CA HIS A 63 -21.34 4.35 -22.69
C HIS A 63 -20.99 5.49 -23.63
N ASP A 64 -21.98 6.31 -23.98
CA ASP A 64 -21.79 7.59 -24.65
C ASP A 64 -20.54 8.26 -24.08
N GLN A 65 -19.48 8.25 -24.88
CA GLN A 65 -18.20 8.82 -24.52
C GLN A 65 -18.40 10.33 -24.46
N HIS A 66 -18.78 10.83 -23.28
CA HIS A 66 -18.57 12.23 -22.95
C HIS A 66 -17.10 12.52 -23.17
N ARG A 67 -16.78 13.14 -24.31
CA ARG A 67 -15.41 13.50 -24.67
C ARG A 67 -14.92 14.43 -23.56
N PRO A 68 -13.98 14.00 -22.70
CA PRO A 68 -13.45 14.89 -21.69
C PRO A 68 -12.80 16.08 -22.41
N SER A 69 -12.93 17.28 -21.85
CA SER A 69 -12.24 18.44 -22.39
C SER A 69 -10.74 18.13 -22.52
N ARG A 70 -10.10 18.64 -23.58
CA ARG A 70 -8.68 18.37 -23.87
C ARG A 70 -7.81 18.64 -22.65
N VAL A 71 -8.11 19.73 -21.92
CA VAL A 71 -7.48 20.13 -20.66
C VAL A 71 -7.65 19.06 -19.57
N ARG A 72 -8.88 18.58 -19.33
CA ARG A 72 -9.17 17.53 -18.34
C ARG A 72 -8.39 16.25 -18.63
N SER A 73 -8.27 15.88 -19.90
CA SER A 73 -7.51 14.69 -20.32
C SER A 73 -6.00 14.84 -20.06
N ILE A 74 -5.44 16.04 -20.23
CA ILE A 74 -4.03 16.34 -19.98
C ILE A 74 -3.75 16.29 -18.47
N ILE A 75 -4.61 16.92 -17.67
CA ILE A 75 -4.51 16.90 -16.21
C ILE A 75 -4.59 15.46 -15.67
N GLN A 76 -5.53 14.65 -16.16
CA GLN A 76 -5.65 13.24 -15.75
C GLN A 76 -4.41 12.42 -16.09
N LYS A 77 -3.81 12.62 -17.27
CA LYS A 77 -2.54 11.97 -17.64
C LYS A 77 -1.40 12.41 -16.73
N ALA A 78 -1.30 13.70 -16.42
CA ALA A 78 -0.29 14.23 -15.50
C ALA A 78 -0.44 13.65 -14.08
N ILE A 79 -1.66 13.63 -13.53
CA ILE A 79 -1.95 13.01 -12.23
C ILE A 79 -1.58 11.52 -12.23
N THR A 80 -1.92 10.79 -13.28
CA THR A 80 -1.59 9.37 -13.42
C THR A 80 -0.07 9.16 -13.44
N ALA A 81 0.66 9.98 -14.21
CA ALA A 81 2.12 9.93 -14.26
C ALA A 81 2.76 10.22 -12.89
N LEU A 82 2.25 11.22 -12.17
CA LEU A 82 2.72 11.54 -10.81
C LEU A 82 2.44 10.40 -9.83
N ILE A 83 1.24 9.79 -9.86
CA ILE A 83 0.92 8.64 -9.01
C ILE A 83 1.89 7.49 -9.27
N ILE A 84 2.19 7.18 -10.54
CA ILE A 84 3.16 6.15 -10.90
C ILE A 84 4.55 6.52 -10.37
N PHE A 85 5.01 7.76 -10.59
CA PHE A 85 6.30 8.23 -10.11
C PHE A 85 6.47 8.08 -8.59
N PHE A 86 5.52 8.59 -7.81
CA PHE A 86 5.57 8.47 -6.35
C PHE A 86 5.41 7.02 -5.88
N THR A 87 4.68 6.18 -6.61
CA THR A 87 4.57 4.74 -6.30
C THR A 87 5.92 4.06 -6.46
N PHE A 88 6.63 4.31 -7.55
CA PHE A 88 7.99 3.78 -7.73
C PHE A 88 8.93 4.28 -6.64
N GLY A 89 8.84 5.54 -6.25
CA GLY A 89 9.59 6.09 -5.11
C GLY A 89 9.32 5.32 -3.82
N ALA A 90 8.05 5.11 -3.47
CA ALA A 90 7.65 4.35 -2.29
C ALA A 90 8.10 2.87 -2.35
N LEU A 91 8.04 2.24 -3.52
CA LEU A 91 8.54 0.88 -3.72
C LEU A 91 10.07 0.79 -3.52
N ILE A 92 10.82 1.73 -4.10
CA ILE A 92 12.27 1.78 -3.93
C ILE A 92 12.63 1.97 -2.45
N LEU A 93 12.00 2.93 -1.77
CA LEU A 93 12.26 3.20 -0.35
C LEU A 93 11.96 1.98 0.53
N THR A 94 10.84 1.31 0.32
CA THR A 94 10.45 0.11 1.10
C THR A 94 11.34 -1.10 0.80
N ILE A 95 11.77 -1.29 -0.44
CA ILE A 95 12.73 -2.35 -0.81
C ILE A 95 14.12 -2.06 -0.23
N LEU A 96 14.58 -0.80 -0.28
CA LEU A 96 15.86 -0.41 0.33
C LEU A 96 15.84 -0.57 1.84
N GLU A 97 14.75 -0.19 2.52
CA GLU A 97 14.56 -0.47 3.94
C GLU A 97 14.67 -1.98 4.21
N LEU A 98 14.00 -2.81 3.41
CA LEU A 98 14.04 -4.26 3.55
C LEU A 98 15.48 -4.81 3.43
N ILE A 99 16.20 -4.42 2.37
CA ILE A 99 17.58 -4.86 2.12
C ILE A 99 18.49 -4.44 3.29
N ARG A 100 18.38 -3.18 3.74
CA ARG A 100 19.20 -2.65 4.83
C ARG A 100 18.90 -3.34 6.16
N LEU A 101 17.62 -3.64 6.45
CA LEU A 101 17.22 -4.42 7.63
C LEU A 101 17.73 -5.87 7.57
N THR A 102 17.69 -6.49 6.39
CA THR A 102 18.24 -7.85 6.20
C THR A 102 19.75 -7.90 6.45
N GLN A 103 20.49 -6.88 6.04
CA GLN A 103 21.95 -6.82 6.22
C GLN A 103 22.37 -6.78 7.69
N ILE A 104 21.56 -6.15 8.54
CA ILE A 104 21.78 -6.10 9.98
C ILE A 104 21.07 -7.24 10.73
N ASN A 105 20.52 -8.23 10.02
CA ASN A 105 19.73 -9.35 10.57
C ASN A 105 18.61 -8.90 11.51
N TRP A 106 18.02 -7.72 11.27
CA TRP A 106 16.90 -7.22 12.05
C TRP A 106 15.57 -7.52 11.38
N GLY A 107 14.63 -7.96 12.21
CA GLY A 107 13.22 -8.23 11.93
C GLY A 107 12.74 -7.87 10.53
N VAL A 108 12.98 -8.77 9.58
CA VAL A 108 12.51 -8.64 8.19
C VAL A 108 11.05 -9.10 8.08
N GLY A 109 10.61 -9.93 9.04
CA GLY A 109 9.23 -10.32 9.30
C GLY A 109 8.33 -10.36 8.07
N LEU A 110 7.25 -9.59 8.15
CA LEU A 110 6.23 -9.47 7.10
C LEU A 110 6.35 -8.16 6.31
N LEU A 111 7.47 -7.45 6.46
CA LEU A 111 7.78 -6.25 5.69
C LEU A 111 7.75 -6.44 4.16
N PRO A 112 8.13 -7.61 3.58
CA PRO A 112 8.01 -7.86 2.14
C PRO A 112 6.60 -7.71 1.56
N PHE A 113 5.54 -7.78 2.39
CA PHE A 113 4.17 -7.60 1.93
C PHE A 113 3.81 -6.14 1.65
N VAL A 114 4.53 -5.19 2.25
CA VAL A 114 4.31 -3.76 2.04
C VAL A 114 4.56 -3.35 0.57
N PRO A 115 5.72 -3.61 -0.05
CA PRO A 115 5.91 -3.26 -1.45
C PRO A 115 4.94 -4.00 -2.38
N VAL A 116 4.62 -5.26 -2.09
CA VAL A 116 3.64 -6.04 -2.88
C VAL A 116 2.26 -5.38 -2.87
N THR A 117 1.77 -4.96 -1.70
CA THR A 117 0.45 -4.36 -1.59
C THR A 117 0.41 -2.91 -2.06
N ILE A 118 1.50 -2.14 -1.94
CA ILE A 118 1.63 -0.82 -2.60
C ILE A 118 1.49 -0.97 -4.12
N PHE A 119 2.19 -1.95 -4.70
CA PHE A 119 2.10 -2.25 -6.13
C PHE A 119 0.67 -2.65 -6.53
N LEU A 120 0.06 -3.60 -5.82
CA LEU A 120 -1.30 -4.08 -6.12
C LEU A 120 -2.37 -2.98 -5.95
N ALA A 121 -2.29 -2.18 -4.88
CA ALA A 121 -3.22 -1.07 -4.67
C ALA A 121 -3.13 -0.03 -5.80
N THR A 122 -1.91 0.28 -6.25
CA THR A 122 -1.70 1.18 -7.39
C THR A 122 -2.22 0.56 -8.69
N LEU A 123 -1.95 -0.73 -8.91
CA LEU A 123 -2.50 -1.44 -10.07
C LEU A 123 -4.02 -1.39 -10.09
N PHE A 124 -4.68 -1.61 -8.95
CA PHE A 124 -6.14 -1.54 -8.85
C PHE A 124 -6.67 -0.12 -9.03
N PHE A 125 -5.96 0.88 -8.54
CA PHE A 125 -6.30 2.27 -8.82
C PHE A 125 -6.29 2.55 -10.33
N LEU A 126 -5.26 2.11 -11.04
CA LEU A 126 -5.13 2.29 -12.50
C LEU A 126 -6.17 1.50 -13.28
N LEU A 127 -6.53 0.30 -12.80
CA LEU A 127 -7.50 -0.58 -13.44
C LEU A 127 -8.96 -0.31 -13.05
N ARG A 128 -9.23 0.59 -12.09
CA ARG A 128 -10.61 0.84 -11.59
C ARG A 128 -11.59 1.27 -12.68
N ASN A 129 -11.09 1.93 -13.74
CA ASN A 129 -11.87 2.42 -14.87
C ASN A 129 -12.03 1.36 -15.98
N ARG A 130 -11.43 0.17 -15.82
CA ARG A 130 -11.51 -0.95 -16.75
C ARG A 130 -12.16 -2.15 -16.05
N PRO A 131 -13.49 -2.16 -15.85
CA PRO A 131 -14.16 -3.25 -15.16
C PRO A 131 -13.94 -4.59 -15.91
N PRO A 132 -13.82 -5.73 -15.20
CA PRO A 132 -13.77 -7.04 -15.82
C PRO A 132 -15.02 -7.29 -16.68
N LYS A 133 -14.89 -8.12 -17.72
CA LYS A 133 -16.00 -8.45 -18.65
C LYS A 133 -17.29 -8.89 -17.92
N ALA A 134 -17.17 -9.57 -16.78
CA ALA A 134 -18.30 -9.97 -15.93
C ALA A 134 -19.16 -8.79 -15.42
N TYR A 135 -18.57 -7.60 -15.23
CA TYR A 135 -19.28 -6.39 -14.80
C TYR A 135 -19.75 -5.50 -15.96
N THR A 136 -19.16 -5.65 -17.15
CA THR A 136 -19.47 -4.83 -18.32
C THR A 136 -20.91 -5.03 -18.81
N TYR A 137 -21.46 -6.24 -18.67
CA TYR A 137 -22.83 -6.56 -19.12
C TYR A 137 -23.94 -5.99 -18.23
N ARG A 138 -23.60 -5.45 -17.05
CA ARG A 138 -24.58 -4.99 -16.04
C ARG A 138 -24.27 -3.54 -15.68
N SER A 139 -24.83 -2.60 -16.43
CA SER A 139 -24.57 -1.14 -16.32
C SER A 139 -24.68 -0.59 -14.88
N LYS A 140 -25.64 -1.07 -14.09
CA LYS A 140 -25.76 -0.73 -12.65
C LYS A 140 -24.56 -1.17 -11.79
N PHE A 141 -23.87 -2.24 -12.18
CA PHE A 141 -22.77 -2.81 -11.40
C PHE A 141 -21.40 -2.27 -11.79
N ALA A 142 -21.23 -1.71 -13.00
CA ALA A 142 -19.97 -1.09 -13.42
C ALA A 142 -19.62 0.14 -12.53
N GLY A 143 -20.61 0.99 -12.23
CA GLY A 143 -20.45 2.09 -11.28
C GLY A 143 -20.15 1.61 -9.85
N SER A 144 -20.82 0.53 -9.42
CA SER A 144 -20.56 -0.09 -8.12
C SER A 144 -19.17 -0.75 -8.03
N TYR A 145 -18.64 -1.32 -9.12
CA TYR A 145 -17.29 -1.89 -9.17
C TYR A 145 -16.25 -0.80 -8.92
N ARG A 146 -16.32 0.29 -9.69
CA ARG A 146 -15.39 1.41 -9.59
C ARG A 146 -15.42 2.05 -8.19
N ALA A 147 -16.60 2.23 -7.61
CA ALA A 147 -16.76 2.75 -6.26
C ALA A 147 -16.17 1.81 -5.19
N ARG A 148 -16.41 0.49 -5.30
CA ARG A 148 -15.89 -0.51 -4.34
C ARG A 148 -14.37 -0.66 -4.42
N VAL A 149 -13.81 -0.78 -5.62
CA VAL A 149 -12.36 -0.86 -5.82
C VAL A 149 -11.69 0.42 -5.38
N GLY A 150 -12.25 1.58 -5.75
CA GLY A 150 -11.77 2.89 -5.30
C GLY A 150 -11.76 2.99 -3.78
N ALA A 151 -12.89 2.72 -3.12
CA ALA A 151 -13.00 2.77 -1.65
C ALA A 151 -11.98 1.86 -0.97
N CYS A 152 -11.81 0.62 -1.45
CA CYS A 152 -10.82 -0.30 -0.90
C CYS A 152 -9.39 0.25 -1.00
N VAL A 153 -9.00 0.78 -2.16
CA VAL A 153 -7.67 1.37 -2.36
C VAL A 153 -7.46 2.60 -1.46
N TYR A 154 -8.47 3.44 -1.28
CA TYR A 154 -8.37 4.59 -0.36
C TYR A 154 -8.22 4.17 1.09
N ILE A 155 -9.03 3.22 1.54
CA ILE A 155 -8.94 2.67 2.90
C ILE A 155 -7.54 2.09 3.12
N TYR A 156 -7.02 1.34 2.14
CA TYR A 156 -5.67 0.81 2.19
C TYR A 156 -4.61 1.91 2.34
N TRP A 157 -4.62 2.95 1.50
CA TRP A 157 -3.61 4.02 1.61
C TRP A 157 -3.69 4.78 2.93
N VAL A 158 -4.89 5.15 3.39
CA VAL A 158 -5.07 5.82 4.68
C VAL A 158 -4.56 4.95 5.82
N PHE A 159 -4.93 3.67 5.80
CA PHE A 159 -4.54 2.76 6.87
C PHE A 159 -3.04 2.46 6.85
N GLN A 160 -2.44 2.32 5.67
CA GLN A 160 -0.99 2.16 5.52
C GLN A 160 -0.23 3.39 6.01
N ILE A 161 -0.69 4.60 5.69
CA ILE A 161 -0.11 5.85 6.21
C ILE A 161 -0.18 5.88 7.73
N ALA A 162 -1.34 5.55 8.32
CA ALA A 162 -1.53 5.56 9.76
C ALA A 162 -0.58 4.59 10.47
N VAL A 163 -0.47 3.36 9.97
CA VAL A 163 0.41 2.34 10.53
C VAL A 163 1.88 2.69 10.38
N LEU A 164 2.30 3.23 9.24
CA LEU A 164 3.67 3.72 9.06
C LEU A 164 3.96 4.93 9.97
N ALA A 165 2.98 5.79 10.23
CA ALA A 165 3.13 6.90 11.18
C ALA A 165 3.31 6.40 12.62
N VAL A 166 2.62 5.32 13.01
CA VAL A 166 2.86 4.64 14.30
C VAL A 166 4.30 4.10 14.34
N LYS A 167 4.73 3.36 13.31
CA LYS A 167 6.12 2.87 13.19
C LYS A 167 7.15 4.00 13.31
N LEU A 168 6.92 5.11 12.61
CA LEU A 168 7.79 6.29 12.68
C LEU A 168 7.84 6.87 14.09
N SER A 169 6.68 7.02 14.76
CA SER A 169 6.60 7.50 16.14
C SER A 169 7.37 6.59 17.09
N THR A 170 7.22 5.27 16.94
CA THR A 170 7.96 4.29 17.73
C THR A 170 9.46 4.38 17.47
N LEU A 171 9.91 4.47 16.21
CA LEU A 171 11.32 4.64 15.85
C LEU A 171 11.93 5.91 16.46
N ILE A 172 11.20 7.04 16.44
CA ILE A 172 11.65 8.31 17.03
C ILE A 172 11.81 8.17 18.55
N ARG A 173 10.86 7.50 19.23
CA ARG A 173 10.95 7.25 20.68
C ARG A 173 12.13 6.32 21.00
N LEU A 174 12.29 5.23 20.26
CA LEU A 174 13.39 4.29 20.47
C LEU A 174 14.76 4.86 20.13
N LYS A 175 14.86 5.84 19.22
CA LYS A 175 16.14 6.51 18.93
C LYS A 175 16.80 7.09 20.18
N HIS A 176 16.01 7.62 21.11
CA HIS A 176 16.53 8.20 22.35
C HIS A 176 16.97 7.13 23.35
N ASP A 177 16.17 6.07 23.50
CA ASP A 177 16.40 5.05 24.52
C ASP A 177 17.43 3.99 24.08
N TYR A 178 17.49 3.67 22.79
CA TYR A 178 18.32 2.62 22.21
C TYR A 178 18.84 3.02 20.82
N PRO A 179 19.78 3.98 20.73
CA PRO A 179 20.32 4.42 19.46
C PRO A 179 21.13 3.30 18.78
N ARG A 180 20.72 2.88 17.58
CA ARG A 180 21.63 2.16 16.66
C ARG A 180 22.56 3.16 15.97
N THR A 181 23.71 3.40 16.55
CA THR A 181 24.82 4.18 15.97
C THR A 181 25.95 3.25 15.57
N GLY A 182 26.61 3.49 14.42
CA GLY A 182 27.73 2.68 13.97
C GLY A 182 27.36 1.35 13.27
N THR A 183 26.08 1.16 12.95
CA THR A 183 25.61 0.04 12.11
C THR A 183 25.42 0.49 10.66
N VAL A 184 25.48 -0.44 9.69
CA VAL A 184 25.21 -0.16 8.26
C VAL A 184 23.84 0.50 8.03
N TYR A 185 22.87 0.30 8.93
CA TYR A 185 21.58 0.96 8.88
C TYR A 185 21.21 1.63 10.21
N GLU A 186 21.74 2.83 10.39
CA GLU A 186 21.46 3.63 11.57
C GLU A 186 19.99 4.00 11.72
N THR A 187 19.55 4.20 12.97
CA THR A 187 18.15 4.54 13.27
C THR A 187 17.72 5.84 12.59
N PHE A 188 18.64 6.79 12.40
CA PHE A 188 18.37 8.03 11.66
C PHE A 188 18.02 7.77 10.19
N HIS A 189 18.74 6.88 9.51
CA HIS A 189 18.45 6.51 8.13
C HIS A 189 17.09 5.82 8.02
N GLN A 190 16.76 4.92 8.96
CA GLN A 190 15.45 4.27 8.97
C GLN A 190 14.30 5.26 9.19
N ILE A 191 14.45 6.21 10.12
CA ILE A 191 13.45 7.26 10.35
C ILE A 191 13.20 8.06 9.06
N ASN A 192 14.27 8.44 8.34
CA ASN A 192 14.14 9.17 7.09
C ASN A 192 13.47 8.34 5.98
N ASP A 193 13.87 7.07 5.80
CA ASP A 193 13.28 6.19 4.78
C ASP A 193 11.77 5.99 5.03
N VAL A 194 11.37 5.76 6.28
CA VAL A 194 9.96 5.60 6.67
C VAL A 194 9.19 6.91 6.49
N ALA A 195 9.74 8.05 6.91
CA ALA A 195 9.11 9.37 6.75
C ALA A 195 8.89 9.74 5.28
N LEU A 196 9.89 9.49 4.42
CA LEU A 196 9.76 9.70 2.97
C LEU A 196 8.71 8.78 2.36
N THR A 197 8.64 7.52 2.80
CA THR A 197 7.60 6.58 2.35
C THR A 197 6.21 7.08 2.70
N ILE A 198 5.99 7.58 3.92
CA ILE A 198 4.73 8.21 4.34
C ILE A 198 4.41 9.41 3.45
N GLY A 199 5.39 10.27 3.18
CA GLY A 199 5.25 11.42 2.29
C GLY A 199 4.80 11.02 0.89
N CYS A 200 5.45 10.02 0.28
CA CYS A 200 5.06 9.49 -1.03
C CYS A 200 3.62 8.96 -1.02
N LEU A 201 3.24 8.16 -0.01
CA LEU A 201 1.88 7.62 0.11
C LEU A 201 0.83 8.72 0.32
N ALA A 202 1.14 9.76 1.10
CA ALA A 202 0.25 10.91 1.30
C ALA A 202 0.02 11.69 0.00
N VAL A 203 1.08 11.92 -0.78
CA VAL A 203 0.97 12.57 -2.10
C VAL A 203 0.16 11.72 -3.06
N ILE A 204 0.39 10.40 -3.11
CA ILE A 204 -0.42 9.46 -3.91
C ILE A 204 -1.90 9.55 -3.52
N PHE A 205 -2.20 9.53 -2.22
CA PHE A 205 -3.56 9.61 -1.71
C PHE A 205 -4.26 10.93 -2.12
N ILE A 206 -3.59 12.06 -1.96
CA ILE A 206 -4.12 13.39 -2.35
C ILE A 206 -4.35 13.45 -3.87
N LEU A 207 -3.36 13.04 -4.67
CA LEU A 207 -3.46 13.00 -6.13
C LEU A 207 -4.60 12.09 -6.58
N ALA A 208 -4.82 10.98 -5.88
CA ALA A 208 -5.90 10.07 -6.18
C ALA A 208 -7.29 10.65 -5.85
N ILE A 209 -7.43 11.42 -4.77
CA ILE A 209 -8.66 12.15 -4.47
C ILE A 209 -8.94 13.20 -5.56
N ILE A 210 -7.94 14.00 -5.91
CA ILE A 210 -8.04 15.03 -6.95
C ILE A 210 -8.41 14.37 -8.29
N GLY A 211 -7.75 13.27 -8.64
CA GLY A 211 -8.02 12.49 -9.84
C GLY A 211 -9.47 12.01 -9.92
N MET A 212 -10.06 11.57 -8.81
CA MET A 212 -11.48 11.19 -8.77
C MET A 212 -12.44 12.38 -8.80
N ALA A 213 -12.13 13.48 -8.12
CA ALA A 213 -12.94 14.68 -8.16
C ALA A 213 -13.04 15.20 -9.60
N LEU A 214 -11.91 15.16 -10.32
CA LEU A 214 -11.82 15.44 -11.75
C LEU A 214 -12.50 14.40 -12.63
N GLU A 215 -13.06 13.31 -12.12
CA GLU A 215 -13.83 12.33 -12.90
C GLU A 215 -15.35 12.45 -12.68
N ARG A 216 -15.82 13.29 -11.75
CA ARG A 216 -17.25 13.57 -11.58
C ARG A 216 -17.75 14.46 -12.75
N PRO A 217 -18.92 14.16 -13.34
CA PRO A 217 -19.49 14.95 -14.43
C PRO A 217 -19.78 16.39 -13.99
#